data_AF-A0A7S3TIQ0-F1
#
_entry.id   AF-A0A7S3TIQ0-F1
#
_cell.length_a   1.000
_cell.length_b   1.000
_cell.length_c   1.000
_cell.angle_alpha   90.00
_cell.angle_beta   90.00
_cell.angle_gamma   90.00
#
_symmetry.space_group_name_H-M   'P 1'
#
loop_
_entity.id
_entity.type
_entity.pdbx_description
1 polymer ?
#
loop_
_entity_poly.entity_id
_entity_poly.type
_entity_poly.pdbx_seq_one_letter_code
_entity_poly.pdbx_strand_id
1 'polypeptide(L)'
;ASTHDVGGIPWDTPRPTEPGYKSLRCLKNLEENMVITVEPGCYFIDHLMDQLKTDPKLSKYVNAQALDHFRGFGGVRLEDCILITKTGIENFTSCPRTVEEVEGVMSGKITERSQLKRA
;
A
#
# COMPACT_ATOMS: atom_id res chain seq x y z
N ALA A 1 -12.55 5.97 17.74
CA ALA A 1 -12.41 4.94 16.69
C ALA A 1 -10.98 4.40 16.73
N SER A 2 -10.77 3.12 16.43
CA SER A 2 -9.43 2.51 16.33
C SER A 2 -8.88 2.65 14.91
N THR A 3 -7.57 2.91 14.74
CA THR A 3 -6.92 2.95 13.41
C THR A 3 -6.92 1.57 12.74
N HIS A 4 -6.65 0.51 13.50
CA HIS A 4 -6.89 -0.86 13.06
C HIS A 4 -8.19 -1.33 13.71
N ASP A 5 -9.29 -1.22 12.98
CA ASP A 5 -10.61 -1.48 13.55
C ASP A 5 -10.88 -2.97 13.80
N VAL A 6 -11.91 -3.25 14.59
CA VAL A 6 -12.28 -4.61 15.03
C VAL A 6 -12.97 -5.41 13.92
N GLY A 7 -13.07 -6.72 14.11
CA GLY A 7 -13.96 -7.57 13.29
C GLY A 7 -13.43 -7.93 11.90
N GLY A 8 -12.20 -7.57 11.53
CA GLY A 8 -11.59 -7.96 10.26
C GLY A 8 -11.35 -9.48 10.10
N ILE A 9 -11.26 -10.21 11.21
CA ILE A 9 -11.03 -11.66 11.20
C ILE A 9 -12.18 -12.35 11.95
N PRO A 10 -12.98 -13.18 11.26
CA PRO A 10 -14.00 -13.98 11.92
C PRO A 10 -13.38 -14.96 12.92
N TRP A 11 -14.11 -15.26 14.00
CA TRP A 11 -13.61 -16.04 15.15
C TRP A 11 -12.98 -17.39 14.76
N ASP A 12 -13.57 -18.10 13.81
CA ASP A 12 -13.11 -19.44 13.40
C ASP A 12 -12.29 -19.43 12.09
N THR A 13 -11.76 -18.28 11.68
CA THR A 13 -10.96 -18.16 10.46
C THR A 13 -9.46 -18.25 10.77
N PRO A 14 -8.75 -19.31 10.32
CA PRO A 14 -7.31 -19.38 10.47
C PRO A 14 -6.62 -18.29 9.63
N ARG A 15 -5.54 -17.74 10.17
CA ARG A 15 -4.73 -16.79 9.40
C ARG A 15 -3.94 -17.51 8.30
N PRO A 16 -3.82 -16.92 7.10
CA PRO A 16 -2.87 -17.38 6.09
C PRO A 16 -1.45 -17.44 6.65
N THR A 17 -0.61 -18.29 6.08
CA THR A 17 0.79 -18.45 6.52
C THR A 17 1.80 -17.89 5.52
N GLU A 18 1.34 -17.64 4.30
CA GLU A 18 2.12 -17.13 3.19
C GLU A 18 2.67 -15.72 3.51
N PRO A 19 3.91 -15.41 3.06
CA PRO A 19 4.47 -14.07 3.16
C PRO A 19 3.53 -13.01 2.56
N GLY A 20 3.42 -11.87 3.22
CA GLY A 20 2.43 -10.84 2.88
C GLY A 20 1.05 -11.15 3.47
N TYR A 21 0.39 -12.23 3.05
CA TYR A 21 -0.99 -12.52 3.44
C TYR A 21 -1.19 -12.80 4.93
N LYS A 22 -0.19 -13.40 5.60
CA LYS A 22 -0.25 -13.60 7.06
C LYS A 22 -0.39 -12.31 7.87
N SER A 23 0.00 -11.19 7.28
CA SER A 23 -0.04 -9.86 7.90
C SER A 23 -1.34 -9.09 7.61
N LEU A 24 -2.26 -9.65 6.81
CA LEU A 24 -3.58 -9.05 6.56
C LEU A 24 -4.37 -8.92 7.87
N ARG A 25 -5.07 -7.79 7.98
CA ARG A 25 -5.91 -7.46 9.15
C ARG A 25 -7.40 -7.69 8.90
N CYS A 26 -7.80 -7.87 7.64
CA CYS A 26 -9.15 -8.25 7.24
C CYS A 26 -9.06 -9.46 6.31
N LEU A 27 -9.81 -10.53 6.62
CA LEU A 27 -9.94 -11.74 5.81
C LEU A 27 -11.36 -11.94 5.27
N LYS A 28 -12.24 -10.94 5.46
CA LYS A 28 -13.60 -10.95 4.94
C LYS A 28 -13.62 -10.52 3.47
N ASN A 29 -14.64 -10.99 2.76
CA ASN A 29 -15.04 -10.34 1.53
C ASN A 29 -15.50 -8.91 1.82
N LEU A 30 -15.30 -8.00 0.87
CA LEU A 30 -15.75 -6.62 0.99
C LEU A 30 -17.28 -6.57 0.94
N GLU A 31 -17.88 -5.92 1.93
CA GLU A 31 -19.33 -5.72 2.04
C GLU A 31 -19.66 -4.23 2.11
N GLU A 32 -20.86 -3.86 1.68
CA GLU A 32 -21.35 -2.47 1.76
C GLU A 32 -21.22 -1.93 3.19
N ASN A 33 -20.82 -0.66 3.31
CA ASN A 33 -20.58 0.07 4.56
C ASN A 33 -19.29 -0.31 5.31
N MET A 34 -18.45 -1.19 4.78
CA MET A 34 -17.08 -1.34 5.29
C MET A 34 -16.23 -0.11 4.93
N VAL A 35 -15.38 0.31 5.87
CA VAL A 35 -14.33 1.31 5.62
C VAL A 35 -12.97 0.62 5.71
N ILE A 36 -12.15 0.75 4.66
CA ILE A 36 -10.89 0.01 4.51
C ILE A 36 -9.78 0.95 4.04
N THR A 37 -8.56 0.70 4.50
CA THR A 37 -7.35 1.31 3.94
C THR A 37 -6.90 0.54 2.69
N VAL A 38 -6.59 1.27 1.63
CA VAL A 38 -5.90 0.76 0.44
C VAL A 38 -4.50 1.33 0.46
N GLU A 39 -3.53 0.52 0.88
CA GLU A 39 -2.20 1.01 1.26
C GLU A 39 -1.02 0.24 0.64
N PRO A 40 -0.99 0.00 -0.69
CA PRO A 40 0.14 -0.67 -1.31
C PRO A 40 1.45 0.09 -1.08
N GLY A 41 2.52 -0.65 -0.81
CA GLY A 41 3.85 -0.08 -0.64
C GLY A 41 4.95 -0.96 -1.23
N CYS A 42 6.02 -0.31 -1.67
CA CYS A 42 7.22 -0.94 -2.18
C CYS A 42 8.42 -0.43 -1.38
N TYR A 43 9.19 -1.35 -0.80
CA TYR A 43 10.29 -1.03 0.11
C TYR A 43 11.52 -1.86 -0.22
N PHE A 44 12.68 -1.22 -0.08
CA PHE A 44 14.00 -1.82 -0.22
C PHE A 44 14.61 -2.00 1.16
N ILE A 45 14.20 -3.08 1.84
CA ILE A 45 14.63 -3.42 3.19
C ILE A 45 15.87 -4.29 3.12
N ASP A 46 16.97 -3.82 3.72
CA ASP A 46 18.29 -4.41 3.53
C ASP A 46 18.35 -5.92 3.78
N HIS A 47 17.78 -6.36 4.91
CA HIS A 47 17.76 -7.77 5.28
C HIS A 47 17.00 -8.64 4.27
N LEU A 48 15.88 -8.15 3.73
CA LEU A 48 15.09 -8.88 2.73
C LEU A 48 15.81 -8.91 1.38
N MET A 49 16.52 -7.83 1.02
CA MET A 49 17.33 -7.79 -0.20
C MET A 49 18.49 -8.80 -0.14
N ASP A 50 19.14 -8.93 1.01
CA ASP A 50 20.21 -9.93 1.22
C ASP A 50 19.67 -11.36 1.11
N GLN A 51 18.52 -11.63 1.73
CA GLN A 51 17.82 -12.91 1.59
C GLN A 51 17.47 -13.21 0.14
N LEU A 52 16.93 -12.23 -0.58
CA LEU A 52 16.51 -12.38 -1.97
C LEU A 52 17.68 -12.75 -2.90
N LYS A 53 18.86 -12.18 -2.67
CA LYS A 53 20.07 -12.49 -3.45
C LYS A 53 20.65 -13.85 -3.15
N THR A 54 20.50 -14.33 -1.91
CA THR A 54 21.09 -15.59 -1.46
C THR A 54 20.17 -16.79 -1.63
N ASP A 55 18.85 -16.58 -1.72
CA ASP A 55 17.87 -17.64 -1.97
C ASP A 55 17.94 -18.13 -3.44
N PRO A 56 18.35 -19.38 -3.72
CA PRO A 56 18.43 -19.91 -5.07
C PRO A 56 17.08 -19.96 -5.81
N LYS A 57 15.96 -19.97 -5.08
CA LYS A 57 14.61 -19.96 -5.67
C LYS A 57 14.22 -18.57 -6.17
N LEU A 58 14.71 -17.51 -5.54
CA LEU A 58 14.30 -16.13 -5.80
C LEU A 58 15.34 -15.33 -6.58
N SER A 59 16.63 -15.57 -6.34
CA SER A 59 17.75 -14.82 -6.93
C SER A 59 17.75 -14.80 -8.44
N LYS A 60 17.25 -15.87 -9.08
CA LYS A 60 17.08 -15.96 -10.55
C LYS A 60 16.14 -14.91 -11.15
N TYR A 61 15.30 -14.27 -10.34
CA TYR A 61 14.39 -13.20 -10.76
C TYR A 61 14.97 -11.79 -10.52
N VAL A 62 16.20 -11.69 -10.04
CA VAL A 62 16.74 -10.46 -9.46
C VAL A 62 18.03 -10.06 -10.17
N ASN A 63 18.05 -8.85 -10.73
CA ASN A 63 19.30 -8.21 -11.08
C ASN A 63 19.93 -7.63 -9.82
N ALA A 64 20.92 -8.33 -9.25
CA ALA A 64 21.56 -7.95 -8.00
C ALA A 64 22.21 -6.56 -8.05
N GLN A 65 22.81 -6.21 -9.18
CA GLN A 65 23.45 -4.90 -9.38
C GLN A 65 22.41 -3.77 -9.38
N ALA A 66 21.30 -3.96 -10.10
CA ALA A 66 20.21 -2.98 -10.11
C ALA A 66 19.57 -2.84 -8.73
N LEU A 67 19.42 -3.96 -8.00
CA LEU A 67 18.85 -3.97 -6.67
C LEU A 67 19.72 -3.18 -5.67
N ASP A 68 21.05 -3.27 -5.77
CA ASP A 68 21.96 -2.55 -4.86
C ASP A 68 21.87 -1.03 -4.99
N HIS A 69 21.48 -0.50 -6.14
CA HIS A 69 21.26 0.95 -6.29
C HIS A 69 20.13 1.49 -5.40
N PHE A 70 19.23 0.64 -4.91
CA PHE A 70 18.12 1.04 -4.04
C PHE A 70 18.42 0.89 -2.54
N ARG A 71 19.64 0.51 -2.15
CA ARG A 71 20.06 0.50 -0.74
C ARG A 71 19.90 1.90 -0.14
N GLY A 72 19.29 1.97 1.04
CA GLY A 72 19.03 3.24 1.72
C GLY A 72 17.93 4.10 1.08
N PHE A 73 17.29 3.68 -0.02
CA PHE A 73 16.14 4.38 -0.60
C PHE A 73 14.94 4.42 0.37
N GLY A 74 14.81 3.39 1.22
CA GLY A 74 13.67 3.22 2.10
C GLY A 74 12.51 2.60 1.33
N GLY A 75 11.48 3.38 1.03
CA GLY A 75 10.32 2.91 0.27
C GLY A 75 9.21 3.92 0.19
N VAL A 76 8.17 3.55 -0.55
CA VAL A 76 6.99 4.40 -0.80
C VAL A 76 5.74 3.60 -0.43
N ARG A 77 4.78 4.29 0.19
CA ARG A 77 3.41 3.79 0.42
C ARG A 77 2.43 4.88 0.04
N LEU A 78 1.41 4.51 -0.70
CA LEU A 78 0.27 5.38 -1.00
C LEU A 78 -0.95 4.77 -0.31
N GLU A 79 -1.57 5.53 0.59
CA GLU A 79 -2.67 5.07 1.42
C GLU A 79 -3.92 5.91 1.19
N ASP A 80 -5.03 5.24 0.90
CA ASP A 80 -6.38 5.81 0.78
C ASP A 80 -7.31 5.16 1.81
N CYS A 81 -8.22 5.94 2.39
CA CYS A 81 -9.38 5.47 3.13
C CYS A 81 -10.61 5.43 2.21
N ILE A 82 -11.19 4.25 2.00
CA ILE A 82 -12.34 4.03 1.13
C ILE A 82 -13.55 3.47 1.89
N LEU A 83 -14.74 3.89 1.50
CA LEU A 83 -16.01 3.28 1.86
C LEU A 83 -16.44 2.33 0.74
N ILE A 84 -16.78 1.09 1.09
CA ILE A 84 -17.38 0.14 0.15
C ILE A 84 -18.87 0.49 -0.02
N THR A 85 -19.30 0.68 -1.26
CA THR A 85 -20.70 0.92 -1.63
C THR A 85 -21.29 -0.31 -2.32
N LYS A 86 -22.59 -0.32 -2.60
CA LYS A 86 -23.26 -1.44 -3.30
C LYS A 86 -22.63 -1.79 -4.65
N THR A 87 -22.07 -0.80 -5.33
CA THR A 87 -21.61 -0.93 -6.73
C THR A 87 -20.14 -0.57 -6.91
N GLY A 88 -19.41 -0.29 -5.84
CA GLY A 88 -18.01 0.12 -5.93
C GLY A 88 -17.49 0.73 -4.63
N ILE A 89 -16.85 1.89 -4.75
CA ILE A 89 -16.23 2.58 -3.62
C ILE A 89 -16.54 4.08 -3.64
N GLU A 90 -16.46 4.71 -2.47
CA GLU A 90 -16.28 6.15 -2.31
C GLU A 90 -14.93 6.38 -1.64
N ASN A 91 -14.06 7.18 -2.26
CA ASN A 91 -12.74 7.49 -1.69
C ASN A 91 -12.83 8.77 -0.84
N PHE A 92 -12.53 8.65 0.46
CA PHE A 92 -12.51 9.77 1.40
C PHE A 92 -11.19 10.53 1.40
N THR A 93 -10.17 9.99 0.73
CA THR A 93 -8.84 10.58 0.67
C THR A 93 -8.72 11.49 -0.54
N SER A 94 -8.27 12.71 -0.28
CA SER A 94 -7.98 13.71 -1.32
C SER A 94 -6.59 14.25 -1.05
N CYS A 95 -5.63 13.87 -1.89
CA CYS A 95 -4.25 14.35 -1.87
C CYS A 95 -3.67 14.24 -3.28
N PRO A 96 -2.57 14.95 -3.61
CA PRO A 96 -1.86 14.74 -4.87
C PRO A 96 -1.41 13.28 -4.99
N ARG A 97 -1.58 12.68 -6.16
CA ARG A 97 -1.25 11.27 -6.43
C ARG A 97 -0.25 11.12 -7.56
N THR A 98 -0.41 11.87 -8.64
CA THR A 98 0.55 11.80 -9.76
C THR A 98 1.84 12.55 -9.40
N VAL A 99 2.95 12.21 -10.08
CA VAL A 99 4.23 12.89 -9.88
C VAL A 99 4.08 14.39 -10.13
N GLU A 100 3.36 14.77 -11.19
CA GLU A 100 3.14 16.17 -11.55
C GLU A 100 2.32 16.93 -10.49
N GLU A 101 1.36 16.26 -9.85
CA GLU A 101 0.57 16.86 -8.78
C GLU A 101 1.40 17.06 -7.52
N VAL A 102 2.22 16.06 -7.15
CA VAL A 102 3.10 16.16 -5.98
C VAL A 102 4.11 17.28 -6.19
N GLU A 103 4.81 17.31 -7.33
CA GLU A 103 5.75 18.37 -7.68
C GLU A 103 5.05 19.73 -7.79
N GLY A 104 3.84 19.77 -8.34
CA GLY A 104 3.02 20.98 -8.44
C GLY A 104 2.66 21.57 -7.08
N VAL A 105 2.28 20.73 -6.12
CA VAL A 105 2.00 21.16 -4.74
C VAL A 105 3.29 21.61 -4.05
N MET A 106 4.36 20.82 -4.16
CA MET A 106 5.64 21.14 -3.50
C MET A 106 6.29 22.42 -4.03
N SER A 107 6.09 22.74 -5.31
CA SER A 107 6.56 23.99 -5.92
C SER A 107 5.64 25.19 -5.70
N GLY A 108 4.46 24.99 -5.11
CA GLY A 108 3.45 26.05 -4.91
C GLY A 108 2.65 26.41 -6.16
N LYS A 109 2.77 25.66 -7.25
CA LYS A 109 1.95 25.83 -8.47
C LYS A 109 0.50 25.38 -8.25
N ILE A 110 0.30 24.33 -7.47
CA ILE A 110 -1.01 23.86 -7.01
C ILE A 110 -1.16 24.27 -5.55
N THR A 111 -2.18 25.06 -5.27
CA THR A 111 -2.43 25.61 -3.93
C THR A 111 -3.77 25.17 -3.35
N GLU A 112 -4.66 24.64 -4.18
CA GLU A 112 -6.00 24.22 -3.80
C GLU A 112 -6.32 22.79 -4.26
N ARG A 113 -7.13 22.08 -3.47
CA ARG A 113 -7.58 20.71 -3.77
C ARG A 113 -8.39 20.62 -5.06
N SER A 114 -9.11 21.68 -5.41
CA SER A 114 -9.90 21.82 -6.64
C SER A 114 -9.06 21.69 -7.92
N GLN A 115 -7.75 21.92 -7.82
CA GLN A 115 -6.80 21.86 -8.93
C GLN A 115 -6.17 20.48 -9.12
N LEU A 116 -6.38 19.55 -8.18
CA LEU A 116 -5.95 18.17 -8.31
C LEU A 116 -6.87 17.44 -9.29
N LYS A 117 -6.30 16.56 -10.12
CA LYS A 117 -7.09 15.63 -10.92
C LYS A 117 -7.70 14.64 -9.93
N ARG A 118 -9.03 14.59 -9.89
CA ARG A 118 -9.70 13.55 -9.12
C ARG A 118 -9.40 12.20 -9.76
N ALA A 119 -8.78 11.31 -8.99
CA ALA A 119 -8.77 9.88 -9.25
C ALA A 119 -10.16 9.30 -8.93
#